data_AF-X0TI19-F1
#
_entry.id   AF-X0TI19-F1
#
_cell.length_a   1.000
_cell.length_b   1.000
_cell.length_c   1.000
_cell.angle_alpha   90.00
_cell.angle_beta   90.00
_cell.angle_gamma   90.00
#
_symmetry.space_group_name_H-M   'P 1'
#
loop_
_entity.id
_entity.type
_entity.pdbx_description
1 polymer ?
#
loop_
_entity_poly.entity_id
_entity_poly.type
_entity_poly.pdbx_seq_one_letter_code
_entity_poly.pdbx_strand_id
1 'polypeptide(L)'
;IKTPIPITPIKIDYSYQKSLINKVTNLENAVRETLMRENKENDCPICLEDMGTNNFIVPSCEHKICIPCFIKNLKQNNNMSNNCCLCRKHIVSRL
;
A
#
# COMPACT_ATOMS: atom_id res chain seq x y z
N ILE A 1 17.85 18.67 68.71
CA ILE A 1 16.82 18.66 67.66
C ILE A 1 17.54 18.53 66.32
N LYS A 2 17.36 17.43 65.58
CA LYS A 2 18.00 17.27 64.26
C LYS A 2 17.12 17.99 63.23
N THR A 3 17.70 18.92 62.47
CA THR A 3 17.01 19.62 61.39
C THR A 3 16.71 18.65 60.24
N PRO A 4 15.51 18.71 59.63
CA PRO A 4 15.19 17.86 58.49
C PRO A 4 16.10 18.17 57.30
N ILE A 5 16.53 17.12 56.59
CA ILE A 5 17.32 17.27 55.37
C ILE A 5 16.40 17.78 54.26
N PRO A 6 16.76 18.86 53.55
CA PRO A 6 15.99 19.32 52.41
C PRO A 6 16.02 18.29 51.28
N ILE A 7 14.86 17.82 50.86
CA ILE A 7 14.70 16.97 49.68
C ILE A 7 14.45 17.86 48.46
N THR A 8 15.36 17.81 47.49
CA THR A 8 15.17 18.43 46.17
C THR A 8 14.78 17.36 45.15
N PRO A 9 13.70 17.56 44.37
CA PRO A 9 13.31 16.61 43.33
C PRO A 9 14.42 16.42 42.28
N ILE A 10 14.71 15.16 41.95
CA ILE A 10 15.62 14.83 40.84
C ILE A 10 14.89 15.15 39.53
N LYS A 11 15.47 16.05 38.73
CA LYS A 11 15.01 16.30 37.36
C LYS A 11 15.57 15.21 36.46
N ILE A 12 14.71 14.30 36.02
CA ILE A 12 15.07 13.25 35.07
C ILE A 12 14.83 13.80 33.66
N ASP A 13 15.86 13.76 32.81
CA ASP A 13 15.71 14.06 31.40
C ASP A 13 15.15 12.83 30.66
N TYR A 14 14.01 13.02 30.01
CA TYR A 14 13.33 11.99 29.22
C TYR A 14 13.46 12.22 27.70
N SER A 15 14.32 13.16 27.27
CA SER A 15 14.51 13.52 25.87
C SER A 15 14.86 12.32 24.99
N TYR A 16 15.71 11.42 25.51
CA TYR A 16 16.11 10.20 24.82
C TYR A 16 14.94 9.22 24.64
N GLN A 17 14.19 8.95 25.70
CA GLN A 17 13.01 8.08 25.66
C GLN A 17 11.97 8.63 24.69
N LYS A 18 11.74 9.94 24.69
CA LYS A 18 10.84 10.61 23.74
C LYS A 18 11.33 10.45 22.30
N SER A 19 12.63 10.57 22.07
CA SER A 19 13.23 10.33 20.74
C SER A 19 13.03 8.88 20.28
N LEU A 20 13.23 7.90 21.17
CA LEU A 20 13.01 6.49 20.87
C LEU A 20 11.54 6.21 20.53
N ILE A 21 10.61 6.72 21.33
CA ILE A 21 9.17 6.56 21.08
C ILE A 21 8.82 7.12 19.69
N ASN A 22 9.28 8.32 19.36
CA ASN A 22 9.03 8.91 18.04
C ASN A 22 9.59 8.05 16.90
N LYS A 23 10.80 7.50 17.05
CA LYS A 23 11.39 6.62 16.04
C LYS A 23 10.56 5.35 15.85
N VAL A 24 10.10 4.72 16.94
CA VAL A 24 9.26 3.51 16.89
C VAL A 24 7.93 3.83 16.20
N THR A 25 7.25 4.91 16.60
CA THR A 25 5.99 5.32 15.97
C THR A 25 6.15 5.59 14.48
N ASN A 26 7.26 6.21 14.06
CA ASN A 26 7.52 6.45 12.65
C ASN A 26 7.71 5.15 11.86
N LEU A 27 8.40 4.16 12.44
CA LEU A 27 8.57 2.84 11.83
C LEU A 27 7.23 2.11 11.71
N GLU A 28 6.42 2.11 12.77
CA GLU A 28 5.08 1.52 12.76
C GLU A 28 4.19 2.13 11.68
N ASN A 29 4.24 3.46 11.53
CA ASN A 29 3.49 4.16 10.48
C ASN A 29 3.98 3.78 9.09
N ALA A 30 5.30 3.72 8.85
CA ALA A 30 5.86 3.34 7.56
C ALA A 30 5.48 1.90 7.15
N VAL A 31 5.48 0.97 8.10
CA VAL A 31 5.02 -0.41 7.88
C VAL A 31 3.53 -0.43 7.53
N ARG A 32 2.70 0.29 8.27
CA ARG A 32 1.26 0.38 8.02
C ARG A 32 0.95 0.95 6.62
N GLU A 33 1.61 2.03 6.23
CA GLU A 33 1.44 2.64 4.92
C GLU A 33 1.85 1.71 3.78
N THR A 34 2.90 0.92 3.97
CA THR A 34 3.38 -0.05 2.98
C THR A 34 2.33 -1.17 2.79
N LEU A 35 1.84 -1.76 3.88
CA LEU A 35 0.81 -2.79 3.84
C LEU A 35 -0.51 -2.29 3.21
N MET A 36 -0.92 -1.05 3.53
CA MET A 36 -2.11 -0.45 2.93
C MET A 36 -1.96 -0.24 1.42
N ARG A 37 -0.76 0.12 0.96
CA ARG A 37 -0.47 0.27 -0.47
C ARG A 37 -0.51 -1.07 -1.20
N GLU A 38 0.16 -2.08 -0.66
CA GLU A 38 0.18 -3.44 -1.24
C GLU A 38 -1.23 -4.04 -1.34
N ASN A 39 -2.07 -3.86 -0.32
CA ASN A 39 -3.46 -4.31 -0.36
C ASN A 39 -4.28 -3.55 -1.41
N LYS A 40 -4.11 -2.23 -1.52
CA LYS A 40 -4.83 -1.42 -2.52
C LYS A 40 -4.40 -1.73 -3.96
N GLU A 41 -3.14 -2.14 -4.17
CA GLU A 41 -2.63 -2.55 -5.47
C GLU A 41 -3.18 -3.92 -5.94
N ASN A 42 -3.81 -4.68 -5.06
CA ASN A 42 -4.49 -5.94 -5.40
C ASN A 42 -5.96 -5.76 -5.77
N ASP A 43 -6.56 -4.58 -5.61
CA ASP A 43 -7.92 -4.33 -6.05
C ASP A 43 -7.97 -4.06 -7.57
N CYS A 44 -8.91 -4.69 -8.26
CA CYS A 44 -9.09 -4.48 -9.69
C CYS A 44 -9.56 -3.04 -9.96
N PRO A 45 -8.91 -2.25 -10.84
CA PRO A 45 -9.30 -0.87 -11.13
C PRO A 45 -10.64 -0.74 -11.87
N ILE A 46 -11.24 -1.86 -12.29
CA ILE A 46 -12.51 -1.91 -13.03
C ILE A 46 -13.68 -2.25 -12.10
N CYS A 47 -13.57 -3.32 -11.31
CA CYS A 47 -14.64 -3.77 -10.41
C CYS A 47 -14.44 -3.42 -8.94
N LEU A 48 -13.24 -2.95 -8.55
CA LEU A 48 -12.84 -2.64 -7.17
C LEU A 48 -12.91 -3.84 -6.22
N GLU A 49 -12.80 -5.06 -6.77
CA GLU A 49 -12.73 -6.30 -6.01
C GLU A 49 -11.27 -6.77 -5.88
N ASP A 50 -10.95 -7.40 -4.75
CA ASP A 50 -9.65 -8.02 -4.50
C ASP A 50 -9.35 -9.12 -5.53
N MET A 51 -8.22 -9.01 -6.21
CA MET A 51 -7.76 -9.96 -7.22
C MET A 51 -7.02 -11.16 -6.61
N GLY A 52 -6.73 -11.15 -5.32
CA GLY A 52 -5.95 -12.18 -4.65
C GLY A 52 -4.59 -12.40 -5.31
N THR A 53 -4.06 -13.63 -5.20
CA THR A 53 -2.70 -13.95 -5.67
C THR A 53 -2.62 -14.33 -7.14
N ASN A 54 -3.69 -14.87 -7.73
CA ASN A 54 -3.64 -15.50 -9.06
C ASN A 54 -4.79 -15.07 -10.00
N ASN A 55 -5.74 -14.23 -9.57
CA ASN A 55 -6.91 -13.88 -10.39
C ASN A 55 -6.72 -12.55 -11.15
N PHE A 56 -5.51 -12.29 -11.66
CA PHE A 56 -5.18 -11.12 -12.44
C PHE A 56 -4.27 -11.43 -13.62
N ILE A 57 -4.25 -10.52 -14.59
CA ILE A 57 -3.22 -10.47 -15.64
C ILE A 57 -2.29 -9.29 -15.38
N VAL A 58 -1.03 -9.40 -15.82
CA VAL A 58 -0.07 -8.30 -15.85
C VAL A 58 0.37 -8.09 -17.29
N PRO A 59 -0.20 -7.11 -18.01
CA PRO A 59 0.25 -6.76 -19.34
C PRO A 59 1.69 -6.19 -19.32
N SER A 60 2.30 -6.03 -20.50
CA SER A 60 3.60 -5.36 -20.65
C SER A 60 3.65 -3.92 -20.11
N CYS A 61 2.48 -3.30 -19.91
CA CYS A 61 2.35 -1.99 -19.27
C CYS A 61 2.23 -2.05 -17.74
N GLU A 62 2.40 -3.21 -17.12
CA GLU A 62 2.46 -3.48 -15.66
C GLU A 62 1.19 -3.16 -14.85
N HIS A 63 0.13 -2.72 -15.52
CA HIS A 63 -1.17 -2.43 -14.89
C HIS A 63 -1.99 -3.70 -14.68
N LYS A 64 -2.10 -4.15 -13.43
CA LYS A 64 -2.89 -5.32 -13.04
C LYS A 64 -4.39 -5.10 -13.24
N ILE A 65 -5.08 -6.14 -13.71
CA ILE A 65 -6.55 -6.19 -13.86
C ILE A 65 -7.04 -7.62 -13.67
N CYS A 66 -8.21 -7.79 -13.07
CA CYS A 66 -8.73 -9.12 -12.79
C CYS A 66 -9.09 -9.86 -14.09
N ILE A 67 -8.88 -11.18 -14.11
CA ILE A 67 -9.18 -12.03 -15.27
C ILE A 67 -10.65 -11.85 -15.72
N PRO A 68 -11.65 -11.83 -14.83
CA PRO A 68 -13.05 -11.62 -15.24
C PRO A 68 -13.27 -10.31 -16.01
N CYS A 69 -12.71 -9.19 -15.53
CA CYS A 69 -12.84 -7.91 -16.21
C CYS A 69 -12.11 -7.88 -17.54
N PHE A 70 -10.93 -8.50 -17.62
CA PHE A 70 -10.19 -8.63 -18.88
C PHE A 70 -10.97 -9.43 -19.93
N ILE A 71 -11.46 -10.62 -19.58
CA ILE A 71 -12.24 -11.47 -20.49
C ILE A 71 -13.54 -10.77 -20.91
N LYS A 72 -14.23 -10.08 -19.98
CA LYS A 72 -15.43 -9.30 -20.30
C LYS A 72 -15.12 -8.20 -21.32
N ASN A 73 -14.02 -7.47 -21.15
CA ASN A 73 -13.58 -6.44 -22.07
C ASN A 73 -13.24 -7.01 -23.46
N LEU A 74 -12.55 -8.15 -23.52
CA LEU A 74 -12.26 -8.87 -24.77
C LEU A 74 -13.51 -9.24 -25.55
N LYS A 75 -14.56 -9.72 -24.85
CA LYS A 75 -15.82 -10.15 -25.49
C LYS A 75 -16.71 -9.00 -25.96
N GLN A 76 -16.63 -7.83 -25.30
CA GLN A 76 -17.57 -6.73 -25.52
C GLN A 76 -17.01 -5.63 -26.44
N ASN A 77 -15.68 -5.43 -26.47
CA ASN A 77 -15.07 -4.28 -27.16
C ASN A 77 -14.24 -4.69 -28.38
N ASN A 78 -14.88 -4.94 -29.53
CA ASN A 78 -14.21 -5.46 -30.73
C ASN A 78 -13.02 -4.63 -31.25
N ASN A 79 -13.01 -3.31 -31.06
CA ASN A 79 -12.00 -2.41 -31.64
C ASN A 79 -10.93 -1.91 -30.64
N MET A 80 -11.17 -2.01 -29.33
CA MET A 80 -10.26 -1.51 -28.28
C MET A 80 -10.03 -2.51 -27.14
N SER A 81 -10.46 -3.76 -27.32
CA SER A 81 -10.31 -4.83 -26.32
C SER A 81 -8.86 -5.11 -25.93
N ASN A 82 -7.93 -4.79 -26.82
CA ASN A 82 -6.51 -5.00 -26.61
C ASN A 82 -5.81 -3.78 -25.99
N ASN A 83 -6.51 -2.79 -25.46
CA ASN A 83 -5.90 -1.61 -24.84
C ASN A 83 -6.09 -1.64 -23.33
N CYS A 84 -5.01 -1.39 -22.58
CA CYS A 84 -5.06 -1.25 -21.13
C CYS A 84 -6.03 -0.14 -20.73
N CYS A 85 -6.94 -0.41 -19.79
CA CYS A 85 -7.91 0.58 -19.30
C CYS A 85 -7.26 1.76 -18.56
N LEU A 86 -6.04 1.55 -18.03
CA LEU A 86 -5.31 2.57 -17.26
C LEU A 86 -4.40 3.45 -18.12
N CYS A 87 -3.67 2.88 -19.08
CA CYS A 87 -2.67 3.63 -19.87
C CYS A 87 -2.85 3.55 -21.39
N ARG A 88 -3.88 2.85 -21.87
CA ARG A 88 -4.22 2.68 -23.31
C ARG A 88 -3.17 1.97 -24.18
N LYS A 89 -2.03 1.53 -23.62
CA LYS A 89 -1.04 0.67 -24.31
C LYS A 89 -1.64 -0.69 -24.65
N HIS A 90 -1.09 -1.36 -25.66
CA HIS A 90 -1.55 -2.70 -26.06
C HIS A 90 -1.24 -3.75 -24.98
N ILE A 91 -2.23 -4.58 -24.64
CA ILE A 91 -2.12 -5.61 -23.59
C ILE A 91 -1.37 -6.83 -24.12
N VAL A 92 -1.76 -7.33 -25.28
CA VAL A 92 -1.04 -8.34 -26.06
C VAL A 92 -0.43 -7.69 -27.29
N SER A 93 0.88 -7.83 -27.46
CA SER A 93 1.55 -7.56 -28.73
C SER A 93 0.92 -8.48 -29.79
N ARG A 94 0.54 -7.95 -30.96
CA ARG A 94 0.13 -8.82 -32.09
C ARG A 94 1.32 -9.76 -32.38
N LEU A 95 1.09 -11.07 -32.29
CA LEU A 95 2.01 -12.11 -32.77
C LEU A 95 2.15 -12.01 -34.29
#